data_AF-A0A7V4X7I6-F1
#
_entry.id   AF-A0A7V4X7I6-F1
#
_cell.length_a   1.000
_cell.length_b   1.000
_cell.length_c   1.000
_cell.angle_alpha   90.00
_cell.angle_beta   90.00
_cell.angle_gamma   90.00
#
_symmetry.space_group_name_H-M   'P 1'
#
loop_
_entity.id
_entity.type
_entity.pdbx_description
1 polymer ?
#
loop_
_entity_poly.entity_id
_entity_poly.type
_entity_poly.pdbx_seq_one_letter_code
_entity_poly.pdbx_strand_id
1 'polypeptide(L)'
;MQRTLVQEKSQRVVAFLNREEVDFLDKFGKDALFSSGIKLSRAKLIAWMVDFLKKLNINGENIVSQEELEKKIKDIIKNTTPPATERT
;
A
#
# COMPACT_ATOMS: atom_id res chain seq x y z
N MET A 1 -6.37 -34.29 -17.50
CA MET A 1 -6.47 -32.82 -17.44
C MET A 1 -5.21 -32.28 -16.76
N GLN A 2 -4.27 -31.71 -17.51
CA GLN A 2 -3.05 -31.12 -16.96
C GLN A 2 -3.40 -29.78 -16.29
N ARG A 3 -3.10 -29.65 -14.99
CA ARG A 3 -3.17 -28.36 -14.29
C ARG A 3 -2.00 -27.51 -14.76
N THR A 4 -2.27 -26.51 -15.60
CA THR A 4 -1.29 -25.47 -15.92
C THR A 4 -1.07 -24.64 -14.67
N LEU A 5 0.05 -24.85 -13.99
CA LEU A 5 0.52 -23.95 -12.93
C LEU A 5 0.90 -22.63 -13.62
N VAL A 6 -0.02 -21.67 -13.64
CA VAL A 6 0.28 -20.31 -14.05
C VAL A 6 1.27 -19.76 -13.02
N GLN A 7 2.56 -19.80 -13.34
CA GLN A 7 3.54 -19.01 -12.58
C GLN A 7 3.16 -17.55 -12.76
N GLU A 8 2.73 -16.90 -11.69
CA GLU A 8 2.56 -15.44 -11.68
C GLU A 8 3.93 -14.81 -11.90
N LYS A 9 4.21 -14.41 -13.14
CA LYS A 9 5.44 -13.70 -13.50
C LYS A 9 5.35 -12.29 -12.94
N SER A 10 6.19 -11.98 -11.96
CA SER A 10 6.39 -10.62 -11.46
C SER A 10 6.68 -9.66 -12.62
N GLN A 11 5.94 -8.56 -12.68
CA GLN A 11 6.14 -7.50 -13.66
C GLN A 11 7.01 -6.39 -13.06
N ARG A 12 7.86 -5.77 -13.88
CA ARG A 12 8.68 -4.64 -13.46
C ARG A 12 7.85 -3.36 -13.48
N VAL A 13 7.80 -2.66 -12.37
CA VAL A 13 7.27 -1.30 -12.26
C VAL A 13 8.44 -0.34 -12.13
N VAL A 14 8.38 0.78 -12.85
CA VAL A 14 9.36 1.87 -12.77
C VAL A 14 8.61 3.13 -12.36
N ALA A 15 9.08 3.79 -11.31
CA ALA A 15 8.56 5.05 -10.83
C ALA A 15 9.69 6.06 -10.72
N PHE A 16 9.38 7.32 -10.99
CA PHE A 16 10.30 8.44 -10.78
C PHE A 16 9.98 9.04 -9.41
N LEU A 17 10.98 9.03 -8.54
CA LEU A 17 10.91 9.61 -7.20
C LEU A 17 12.08 10.57 -7.02
N ASN A 18 11.83 11.66 -6.31
CA ASN A 18 12.88 12.56 -5.88
C ASN A 18 13.69 11.96 -4.71
N ARG A 19 14.77 12.65 -4.31
CA ARG A 19 15.66 12.15 -3.26
C ARG A 19 14.96 12.00 -1.91
N GLU A 20 14.11 12.97 -1.55
CA GLU A 20 13.40 12.96 -0.26
C GLU A 20 12.43 11.78 -0.16
N GLU A 21 11.73 11.47 -1.26
CA GLU A 21 10.83 10.32 -1.36
C GLU A 21 11.59 8.99 -1.23
N VAL A 22 12.76 8.88 -1.87
CA VAL A 22 13.61 7.68 -1.75
C VAL A 22 14.15 7.53 -0.34
N ASP A 23 14.62 8.61 0.27
CA ASP A 23 15.15 8.62 1.64
C ASP A 23 14.05 8.25 2.65
N PHE A 24 12.80 8.71 2.41
CA PHE A 24 11.64 8.31 3.20
C PHE A 24 11.39 6.80 3.12
N LEU A 25 11.38 6.20 1.92
CA LEU A 25 11.18 4.75 1.76
C LEU A 25 12.27 3.92 2.45
N ASP A 26 13.52 4.38 2.37
CA ASP A 26 14.65 3.71 3.03
C ASP A 26 14.56 3.80 4.54
N LYS A 27 14.19 4.98 5.07
CA LYS A 27 13.97 5.17 6.50
C LYS A 27 12.84 4.26 6.98
N PHE A 28 11.71 4.23 6.27
CA PHE A 28 10.59 3.36 6.62
C PHE A 28 10.99 1.88 6.69
N GLY A 29 11.77 1.41 5.71
CA GLY A 29 12.29 0.04 5.71
C GLY A 29 13.26 -0.25 6.87
N LYS A 30 14.10 0.71 7.24
CA LYS A 30 14.98 0.62 8.41
C LYS A 30 14.17 0.61 9.71
N ASP A 31 13.19 1.49 9.84
CA ASP A 31 12.33 1.57 11.02
C ASP A 31 11.59 0.24 11.22
N ALA A 32 11.06 -0.37 10.15
CA ALA A 32 10.47 -1.71 10.21
C ALA A 32 11.48 -2.79 10.66
N LEU A 33 12.71 -2.74 10.15
CA LEU A 33 13.78 -3.67 10.52
C LEU A 33 14.18 -3.54 11.99
N PHE A 34 14.36 -2.32 12.49
CA PHE A 34 14.79 -2.07 13.87
C PHE A 34 13.67 -2.24 14.89
N SER A 35 12.42 -1.95 14.53
CA SER A 35 11.27 -2.07 15.45
C SER A 35 10.69 -3.49 15.50
N SER A 36 10.63 -4.19 14.38
CA SER A 36 9.92 -5.48 14.25
C SER A 36 10.77 -6.63 13.72
N GLY A 37 12.04 -6.37 13.36
CA GLY A 37 12.92 -7.36 12.73
C GLY A 37 12.59 -7.64 11.26
N ILE A 38 11.58 -6.99 10.68
CA ILE A 38 11.13 -7.25 9.31
C ILE A 38 11.98 -6.44 8.33
N LYS A 39 12.73 -7.15 7.48
CA LYS A 39 13.40 -6.53 6.33
C LYS A 39 12.37 -6.21 5.24
N LEU A 40 12.08 -4.91 5.10
CA LEU A 40 11.13 -4.40 4.12
C LEU A 40 11.87 -3.67 3.00
N SER A 41 11.89 -4.27 1.80
CA SER A 41 12.43 -3.61 0.61
C SER A 41 11.43 -2.62 0.02
N ARG A 42 11.91 -1.63 -0.73
CA ARG A 42 11.06 -0.65 -1.44
C ARG A 42 9.99 -1.33 -2.30
N ALA A 43 10.39 -2.35 -3.07
CA ALA A 43 9.46 -3.12 -3.91
C ALA A 43 8.41 -3.89 -3.10
N LYS A 44 8.80 -4.46 -1.94
CA LYS A 44 7.88 -5.18 -1.06
C LYS A 44 6.88 -4.22 -0.41
N LEU A 45 7.32 -3.03 -0.01
CA LEU A 45 6.44 -1.98 0.49
C LEU A 45 5.41 -1.57 -0.58
N ILE A 46 5.85 -1.30 -1.80
CA ILE A 46 4.94 -0.97 -2.93
C ILE A 46 3.95 -2.11 -3.19
N ALA A 47 4.42 -3.37 -3.21
CA ALA A 47 3.54 -4.53 -3.39
C ALA A 47 2.47 -4.61 -2.29
N TRP A 48 2.85 -4.40 -1.03
CA TRP A 48 1.91 -4.39 0.10
C TRP A 48 0.90 -3.24 0.00
N MET A 49 1.32 -2.06 -0.48
CA MET A 49 0.39 -0.95 -0.72
C MET A 49 -0.61 -1.30 -1.83
N VAL A 50 -0.18 -1.94 -2.92
CA VAL A 50 -1.09 -2.40 -3.97
C VAL A 50 -2.09 -3.42 -3.43
N ASP A 51 -1.64 -4.39 -2.64
CA ASP A 51 -2.52 -5.39 -2.04
C ASP A 51 -3.50 -4.75 -1.03
N PHE A 52 -3.05 -3.74 -0.29
CA PHE A 52 -3.91 -2.97 0.61
C PHE A 52 -5.01 -2.22 -0.15
N LEU A 53 -4.67 -1.51 -1.24
CA LEU A 53 -5.65 -0.81 -2.08
C LEU A 53 -6.68 -1.78 -2.68
N LYS A 54 -6.25 -2.97 -3.12
CA LYS A 54 -7.15 -4.04 -3.60
C LYS A 54 -8.11 -4.50 -2.50
N LYS A 55 -7.62 -4.71 -1.27
CA LYS A 55 -8.45 -5.12 -0.13
C LYS A 55 -9.49 -4.06 0.25
N LEU A 56 -9.16 -2.78 0.08
CA LEU A 56 -10.09 -1.67 0.28
C LEU A 56 -11.08 -1.49 -0.88
N ASN A 57 -11.00 -2.32 -1.93
CA ASN A 57 -11.79 -2.20 -3.14
C ASN A 57 -11.68 -0.80 -3.79
N ILE A 58 -10.51 -0.17 -3.69
CA ILE A 58 -10.24 1.13 -4.31
C ILE A 58 -9.87 0.89 -5.76
N ASN A 59 -10.70 1.43 -6.67
CA ASN A 59 -10.45 1.46 -8.10
C ASN A 59 -10.09 2.87 -8.59
N GLY A 60 -9.62 2.96 -9.83
CA GLY A 60 -9.24 4.20 -10.50
C GLY A 60 -10.40 5.10 -10.93
N GLU A 61 -11.65 4.68 -10.70
CA GLU A 61 -12.83 5.45 -11.13
C GLU A 61 -12.93 6.75 -10.32
N ASN A 62 -13.10 7.86 -11.06
CA ASN A 62 -13.25 9.21 -10.52
C ASN A 62 -12.06 9.67 -9.66
N ILE A 63 -10.83 9.27 -10.02
CA ILE A 63 -9.60 9.84 -9.47
C ILE A 63 -9.00 10.75 -10.53
N VAL A 64 -9.16 12.07 -10.37
CA VAL A 64 -8.55 13.08 -11.25
C VAL A 64 -7.37 13.79 -10.60
N SER A 65 -7.20 13.65 -9.28
CA SER A 65 -6.07 14.24 -8.55
C SER A 65 -5.58 13.36 -7.40
N GLN A 66 -4.40 13.70 -6.88
CA GLN A 66 -3.84 13.04 -5.68
C GLN A 66 -4.76 13.24 -4.46
N GLU A 67 -5.30 14.45 -4.30
CA GLU A 67 -6.15 14.82 -3.16
C GLU A 67 -7.44 14.01 -3.14
N GLU A 68 -8.03 13.71 -4.30
CA GLU A 68 -9.20 12.85 -4.40
C GLU A 68 -8.91 11.40 -4.00
N LEU A 69 -7.76 10.87 -4.43
CA LEU A 69 -7.33 9.54 -4.01
C LEU A 69 -7.13 9.48 -2.50
N GLU A 70 -6.46 10.47 -1.92
CA GLU A 70 -6.28 10.59 -0.48
C GLU A 70 -7.62 10.67 0.26
N LYS A 71 -8.56 11.46 -0.25
CA LYS A 71 -9.91 11.57 0.31
C LYS A 71 -10.65 10.22 0.26
N LYS A 72 -10.63 9.53 -0.88
CA LYS A 72 -11.28 8.21 -1.05
C LYS A 72 -10.71 7.19 -0.06
N ILE A 73 -9.39 7.16 0.13
CA ILE A 73 -8.73 6.30 1.14
C ILE A 73 -9.19 6.67 2.56
N LYS A 74 -9.19 7.97 2.91
CA LYS A 74 -9.59 8.45 4.24
C LYS A 74 -11.05 8.11 4.56
N ASP A 75 -11.95 8.29 3.60
CA ASP A 75 -13.38 8.01 3.78
C ASP A 75 -13.64 6.52 4.02
N ILE A 76 -12.93 5.63 3.31
CA ILE A 76 -13.02 4.18 3.54
C ILE A 76 -12.53 3.82 4.94
N ILE A 77 -11.36 4.34 5.36
CA ILE A 77 -10.78 4.05 6.68
C ILE A 77 -11.71 4.48 7.81
N LYS A 78 -12.33 5.67 7.71
CA LYS A 78 -13.32 6.15 8.69
C LYS A 78 -14.52 5.21 8.80
N ASN A 79 -15.02 4.70 7.67
CA ASN A 79 -16.19 3.81 7.66
C ASN A 79 -15.86 2.39 8.14
N THR A 80 -14.59 1.96 8.07
CA THR A 80 -14.15 0.66 8.61
C THR A 80 -13.78 0.68 10.09
N THR A 81 -13.71 1.85 10.72
CA THR A 81 -13.37 1.98 12.15
C THR A 81 -14.63 2.38 12.92
N PRO A 82 -15.18 1.54 13.84
CA PRO A 82 -16.28 1.99 14.68
C PRO A 82 -15.84 3.22 15.49
N PRO A 83 -16.72 4.22 15.68
CA PRO A 83 -16.40 5.38 16.50
C PRO A 83 -16.00 4.91 17.90
N ALA A 84 -14.93 5.49 18.46
CA ALA A 84 -14.44 5.20 19.81
C ALA A 84 -15.38 5.76 20.89
N THR A 85 -16.65 5.36 20.85
CA THR A 85 -17.71 5.79 21.76
C THR A 85 -18.62 4.61 22.03
N GLU A 86 -18.09 3.60 22.71
CA GLU A 86 -18.84 2.59 23.50
C GLU A 86 -17.81 1.70 24.21
N ARG A 87 -17.06 2.31 25.13
CA ARG A 87 -16.42 1.59 26.24
C ARG A 87 -16.76 2.40 27.50
N THR A 88 -18.04 2.33 27.88
CA THR A 88 -18.50 2.59 29.25
C THR A 88 -18.04 1.48 30.15
#